data_AF-A0A0B1RZH3-F1
#
_entry.id   AF-A0A0B1RZH3-F1
#
_cell.length_a   1.000
_cell.length_b   1.000
_cell.length_c   1.000
_cell.angle_alpha   90.00
_cell.angle_beta   90.00
_cell.angle_gamma   90.00
#
_symmetry.space_group_name_H-M   'P 1'
#
loop_
_entity.id
_entity.type
_entity.pdbx_description
1 polymer ?
#
loop_
_entity_poly.entity_id
_entity_poly.type
_entity_poly.pdbx_seq_one_letter_code
_entity_poly.pdbx_strand_id
1 'polypeptide(L)'
;IYDESQPIVGWAKQFGAALFALEHRFYGESQPTSDQSVKNLKYLTSSQALGDIAEFIIGMNKGYGLRGPVWITFGGSYAGSLSLWARQEYPDLIAGAVGSSAPVQATLDFWGEFSFLFITSASLLTTMPSSPPRVC
;
A
#
# COMPACT_ATOMS: atom_id res chain seq x y z
N ILE A 1 -6.86 14.85 -4.70
CA ILE A 1 -7.44 13.54 -5.13
C ILE A 1 -8.51 13.67 -6.22
N TYR A 2 -8.61 14.81 -6.91
CA TYR A 2 -9.64 15.03 -7.96
C TYR A 2 -9.09 14.88 -9.39
N ASP A 3 -7.81 14.56 -9.51
CA ASP A 3 -7.16 14.40 -10.80
C ASP A 3 -7.53 13.05 -11.41
N GLU A 4 -8.32 13.08 -12.48
CA GLU A 4 -8.82 11.90 -13.19
C GLU A 4 -7.72 11.14 -13.94
N SER A 5 -6.53 11.73 -14.10
CA SER A 5 -5.37 11.01 -14.64
C SER A 5 -4.85 9.94 -13.66
N GLN A 6 -5.22 10.03 -12.38
CA GLN A 6 -4.85 9.01 -11.39
C GLN A 6 -5.77 7.79 -11.53
N PRO A 7 -5.22 6.56 -11.72
CA PRO A 7 -6.03 5.35 -11.89
C PRO A 7 -7.02 5.09 -10.76
N ILE A 8 -6.64 5.46 -9.53
CA ILE A 8 -7.49 5.29 -8.33
C ILE A 8 -8.79 6.11 -8.44
N VAL A 9 -8.72 7.33 -8.99
CA VAL A 9 -9.90 8.18 -9.20
C VAL A 9 -10.81 7.58 -10.27
N GLY A 10 -10.22 7.07 -11.36
CA GLY A 10 -10.96 6.35 -12.40
C GLY A 10 -11.68 5.11 -11.87
N TRP A 11 -11.00 4.28 -11.07
CA TRP A 11 -11.61 3.12 -10.43
C TRP A 11 -12.70 3.50 -9.44
N ALA A 12 -12.47 4.52 -8.60
CA ALA A 12 -13.48 4.98 -7.66
C ALA A 12 -14.77 5.40 -8.38
N LYS A 13 -14.67 6.12 -9.49
CA LYS A 13 -15.83 6.45 -10.35
C LYS A 13 -16.49 5.21 -10.94
N GLN A 14 -15.70 4.29 -11.50
CA GLN A 14 -16.21 3.07 -12.13
C GLN A 14 -16.99 2.19 -11.15
N PHE A 15 -16.55 2.09 -9.89
CA PHE A 15 -17.18 1.26 -8.86
C PHE A 15 -18.16 2.04 -7.97
N GLY A 16 -18.35 3.34 -8.20
CA GLY A 16 -19.16 4.20 -7.32
C GLY A 16 -18.63 4.27 -5.89
N ALA A 17 -17.32 4.14 -5.72
CA ALA A 17 -16.67 4.10 -4.42
C ALA A 17 -16.38 5.52 -3.88
N ALA A 18 -16.46 5.66 -2.56
CA ALA A 18 -15.93 6.84 -1.87
C ALA A 18 -14.39 6.78 -1.84
N LEU A 19 -13.75 7.94 -1.98
CA LEU A 19 -12.30 8.06 -1.92
C LEU A 19 -11.89 8.92 -0.73
N PHE A 20 -10.99 8.39 0.09
CA PHE A 20 -10.42 9.07 1.24
C PHE A 20 -8.90 9.19 1.10
N ALA A 21 -8.36 10.35 1.42
CA ALA A 21 -6.93 10.54 1.63
C ALA A 21 -6.70 10.70 3.13
N LEU A 22 -5.99 9.75 3.72
CA LEU A 22 -5.62 9.79 5.13
C LEU A 22 -4.22 10.36 5.27
N GLU A 23 -4.09 11.43 6.04
CA GLU A 23 -2.79 12.01 6.38
C GLU A 23 -2.15 11.24 7.55
N HIS A 24 -0.84 11.01 7.45
CA HIS A 24 -0.10 10.23 8.44
C HIS A 24 0.15 11.06 9.70
N ARG A 25 0.05 10.46 10.90
CA ARG A 25 0.43 11.11 12.16
C ARG A 25 1.81 11.76 12.08
N PHE A 26 1.96 12.94 12.66
CA PHE A 26 3.14 13.83 12.63
C PHE A 26 3.45 14.49 11.28
N TYR A 27 2.70 14.23 10.22
CA TYR A 27 2.86 14.91 8.93
C TYR A 27 1.71 15.90 8.69
N GLY A 28 2.02 17.01 8.03
CA GLY A 28 1.05 18.06 7.73
C GLY A 28 0.34 18.57 8.97
N GLU A 29 -0.99 18.60 8.93
CA GLU A 29 -1.85 19.09 10.01
C GLU A 29 -2.15 18.02 11.07
N SER A 30 -1.82 16.75 10.78
CA SER A 30 -2.06 15.61 11.65
C SER A 30 -1.05 15.54 12.80
N GLN A 31 -1.18 16.45 13.77
CA GLN A 31 -0.27 16.58 14.92
C GLN A 31 -0.91 16.03 16.22
N PRO A 32 -0.54 14.80 16.66
CA PRO A 32 -1.12 14.19 17.87
C PRO A 32 -0.58 14.81 19.17
N THR A 33 0.48 15.62 19.08
CA THR A 33 1.13 16.29 20.21
C THR A 33 1.30 17.78 19.91
N SER A 34 1.54 18.59 20.95
CA SER A 34 1.71 20.05 20.79
C SER A 34 3.00 20.44 20.05
N ASP A 35 4.00 19.55 20.04
CA ASP A 35 5.25 19.72 19.31
C ASP A 35 5.78 18.37 18.81
N GLN A 36 6.81 18.42 17.97
CA GLN A 36 7.54 17.24 17.47
C GLN A 36 8.87 17.02 18.24
N SER A 37 8.89 17.30 19.55
CA SER A 37 10.07 17.03 20.36
C SER A 37 10.44 15.56 20.37
N VAL A 38 11.72 15.23 20.61
CA VAL A 38 12.23 13.84 20.66
C VAL A 38 11.40 12.97 21.63
N LYS A 39 10.93 13.55 22.73
CA LYS A 39 10.05 12.88 23.70
C LYS A 39 8.72 12.45 23.08
N ASN A 40 8.16 13.25 22.18
CA ASN A 40 6.88 13.00 21.53
C ASN A 40 7.01 12.09 20.30
N LEU A 41 8.17 12.03 19.66
CA LEU A 41 8.43 11.10 18.54
C LEU A 41 8.31 9.62 18.92
N LYS A 42 8.26 9.27 20.21
CA LYS A 42 7.91 7.91 20.66
C LYS A 42 6.54 7.43 20.13
N TYR A 43 5.65 8.35 19.74
CA TYR A 43 4.34 8.04 19.14
C TYR A 43 4.37 7.94 17.61
N LEU A 44 5.50 8.32 16.98
CA LEU A 44 5.72 8.19 15.53
C LEU A 44 6.27 6.79 15.24
N THR A 45 5.39 5.79 15.21
CA THR A 45 5.74 4.41 14.87
C THR A 45 4.77 3.85 13.84
N SER A 46 5.23 2.88 13.04
CA SER A 46 4.38 2.26 12.01
C SER A 46 3.20 1.50 12.64
N SER A 47 3.38 0.78 13.75
CA SER A 47 2.29 0.09 14.46
C SER A 47 1.16 1.05 14.86
N GLN A 48 1.54 2.23 15.32
CA GLN A 48 0.62 3.29 15.68
C GLN A 48 -0.09 3.89 14.45
N ALA A 49 0.62 4.10 13.34
CA ALA A 49 0.02 4.54 12.08
C ALA A 49 -0.96 3.49 11.49
N LEU A 50 -0.68 2.20 11.66
CA LEU A 50 -1.61 1.13 11.30
C LEU A 50 -2.88 1.18 12.16
N GLY A 51 -2.74 1.47 13.45
CA GLY A 51 -3.88 1.72 14.34
C GLY A 51 -4.73 2.90 13.86
N ASP A 52 -4.12 4.00 13.42
CA ASP A 52 -4.85 5.14 12.87
C ASP A 52 -5.64 4.78 11.61
N ILE A 53 -5.09 3.94 10.73
CA ILE A 53 -5.79 3.47 9.53
C ILE A 53 -7.05 2.69 9.92
N ALA A 54 -6.95 1.80 10.90
CA ALA A 54 -8.08 1.01 11.38
C ALA A 54 -9.17 1.91 12.02
N GLU A 55 -8.77 2.79 12.94
CA GLU A 55 -9.69 3.73 13.60
C GLU A 55 -10.32 4.72 12.61
N PHE A 56 -9.57 5.15 11.59
CA PHE A 56 -10.09 5.98 10.53
C PHE A 56 -11.21 5.26 9.76
N ILE A 57 -11.01 4.01 9.36
CA ILE A 57 -12.03 3.21 8.67
C ILE A 57 -13.29 3.07 9.54
N ILE A 58 -13.13 2.72 10.81
CA ILE A 58 -14.25 2.60 11.75
C ILE A 58 -14.99 3.94 11.90
N GLY A 59 -14.24 5.03 12.04
CA GLY A 59 -14.75 6.39 12.13
C GLY A 59 -15.53 6.81 10.88
N MET A 60 -15.01 6.55 9.69
CA MET A 60 -15.69 6.85 8.42
C MET A 60 -16.95 6.02 8.25
N ASN A 61 -16.90 4.72 8.56
CA ASN A 61 -18.08 3.85 8.49
C ASN A 61 -19.20 4.37 9.39
N LYS A 62 -18.87 4.77 10.62
CA LYS A 62 -19.83 5.35 11.56
C LYS A 62 -20.33 6.73 11.11
N GLY A 63 -19.42 7.62 10.70
CA GLY A 63 -19.73 9.00 10.34
C GLY A 63 -20.61 9.11 9.10
N TYR A 64 -20.39 8.25 8.10
CA TYR A 64 -21.17 8.20 6.87
C TYR A 64 -22.29 7.14 6.88
N GLY A 65 -22.44 6.38 7.98
CA GLY A 65 -23.47 5.35 8.09
C GLY A 65 -23.32 4.19 7.10
N LEU A 66 -22.09 3.86 6.71
CA LEU A 66 -21.80 2.81 5.74
C LEU A 66 -22.10 1.42 6.33
N ARG A 67 -22.88 0.60 5.61
CA ARG A 67 -23.26 -0.76 6.04
C ARG A 67 -22.65 -1.79 5.09
N GLY A 68 -21.80 -2.66 5.62
CA GLY A 68 -21.04 -3.64 4.83
C GLY A 68 -20.08 -3.02 3.78
N PRO A 69 -19.33 -1.95 4.10
CA PRO A 69 -18.40 -1.36 3.14
C PRO A 69 -17.23 -2.31 2.85
N VAL A 70 -16.75 -2.30 1.60
CA VAL A 70 -15.54 -2.99 1.20
C VAL A 70 -14.41 -1.95 1.10
N TRP A 71 -13.41 -2.08 1.98
CA TRP A 71 -12.27 -1.17 2.00
C TRP A 71 -11.08 -1.76 1.25
N ILE A 72 -10.52 -0.96 0.34
CA ILE A 72 -9.26 -1.23 -0.34
C ILE A 72 -8.29 -0.08 -0.01
N THR A 73 -7.09 -0.42 0.43
CA THR A 73 -6.06 0.59 0.75
C THR A 73 -5.06 0.74 -0.38
N PHE A 74 -4.52 1.94 -0.55
CA PHE A 74 -3.56 2.27 -1.60
C PHE A 74 -2.41 3.08 -1.01
N GLY A 75 -1.19 2.84 -1.48
CA GLY A 75 -0.04 3.66 -1.12
C GLY A 75 1.19 3.42 -2.00
N GLY A 76 2.10 4.39 -2.01
CA GLY A 76 3.40 4.30 -2.66
C GLY A 76 4.55 4.35 -1.65
N SER A 77 5.66 3.68 -1.92
CA SER A 77 6.84 3.65 -1.04
C SER A 77 6.47 3.23 0.39
N TYR A 78 6.85 4.01 1.41
CA TYR A 78 6.47 3.75 2.80
C TYR A 78 4.94 3.67 3.00
N ALA A 79 4.17 4.54 2.36
CA ALA A 79 2.70 4.45 2.40
C ALA A 79 2.18 3.17 1.74
N GLY A 80 2.90 2.65 0.73
CA GLY A 80 2.61 1.34 0.14
C GLY A 80 2.88 0.20 1.13
N SER A 81 3.92 0.32 1.95
CA SER A 81 4.23 -0.67 3.00
C SER A 81 3.14 -0.64 4.07
N LEU A 82 2.72 0.55 4.51
CA LEU A 82 1.59 0.71 5.42
C LEU A 82 0.28 0.15 4.88
N SER A 83 -0.02 0.36 3.59
CA SER A 83 -1.19 -0.21 2.91
C SER A 83 -1.19 -1.74 3.00
N LEU A 84 -0.07 -2.38 2.66
CA LEU A 84 0.08 -3.84 2.69
C LEU A 84 0.04 -4.38 4.12
N TRP A 85 0.75 -3.75 5.06
CA TRP A 85 0.75 -4.15 6.47
C TRP A 85 -0.61 -3.94 7.13
N ALA A 86 -1.36 -2.90 6.78
CA ALA A 86 -2.70 -2.67 7.33
C ALA A 86 -3.66 -3.79 6.92
N ARG A 87 -3.61 -4.24 5.66
CA ARG A 87 -4.37 -5.40 5.20
C ARG A 87 -3.98 -6.69 5.93
N GLN A 88 -2.70 -6.85 6.24
CA GLN A 88 -2.20 -8.01 6.97
C GLN A 88 -2.69 -8.01 8.43
N GLU A 89 -2.60 -6.86 9.11
CA GLU A 89 -2.94 -6.72 10.53
C GLU A 89 -4.46 -6.70 10.77
N TYR A 90 -5.23 -6.07 9.87
CA TYR A 90 -6.67 -5.89 10.01
C TYR A 90 -7.45 -6.52 8.85
N PRO A 91 -7.39 -7.86 8.70
CA PRO A 91 -8.01 -8.56 7.57
C PRO A 91 -9.53 -8.48 7.56
N ASP A 92 -10.16 -8.26 8.71
CA ASP A 92 -11.61 -8.13 8.85
C ASP A 92 -12.13 -6.74 8.45
N LEU A 93 -11.27 -5.73 8.48
CA LEU A 93 -11.62 -4.34 8.11
C LEU A 93 -11.28 -4.03 6.66
N ILE A 94 -10.15 -4.56 6.16
CA ILE A 94 -9.60 -4.23 4.85
C ILE A 94 -9.65 -5.47 3.98
N ALA A 95 -10.37 -5.39 2.86
CA ALA A 95 -10.52 -6.53 1.94
C ALA A 95 -9.28 -6.73 1.07
N GLY A 96 -8.60 -5.64 0.69
CA GLY A 96 -7.42 -5.67 -0.17
C GLY A 96 -6.53 -4.44 -0.02
N ALA A 97 -5.31 -4.55 -0.51
CA ALA A 97 -4.31 -3.48 -0.47
C ALA A 97 -3.48 -3.45 -1.76
N VAL A 98 -3.11 -2.25 -2.17
CA VAL A 98 -2.17 -2.00 -3.27
C VAL A 98 -1.01 -1.17 -2.74
N GLY A 99 0.20 -1.72 -2.84
CA GLY A 99 1.44 -1.05 -2.49
C GLY A 99 2.34 -0.91 -3.71
N SER A 100 2.55 0.32 -4.17
CA SER A 100 3.48 0.62 -5.26
C SER A 100 4.88 0.88 -4.71
N SER A 101 5.91 0.22 -5.24
CA SER A 101 7.31 0.36 -4.78
C SER A 101 7.47 0.24 -3.25
N ALA A 102 6.71 -0.67 -2.63
CA ALA A 102 6.61 -0.81 -1.19
C ALA A 102 7.71 -1.74 -0.64
N PRO A 103 8.66 -1.24 0.17
CA PRO A 103 9.58 -2.10 0.91
C PRO A 103 8.84 -2.84 2.04
N VAL A 104 8.26 -3.99 1.73
CA VAL A 104 7.52 -4.81 2.71
C VAL A 104 8.41 -5.44 3.78
N GLN A 105 9.70 -5.63 3.47
CA GLN A 105 10.67 -6.14 4.43
C GLN A 105 11.39 -4.95 5.10
N ALA A 106 11.03 -4.68 6.35
CA ALA A 106 11.69 -3.66 7.16
C ALA A 106 13.07 -4.17 7.59
N THR A 107 14.12 -3.68 6.94
CA THR A 107 15.52 -3.95 7.30
C THR A 107 16.14 -2.67 7.88
N LEU A 108 16.96 -2.81 8.93
CA LEU A 108 17.70 -1.69 9.52
C LEU A 108 18.83 -1.20 8.59
N ASP A 109 19.37 -2.12 7.78
CA ASP A 109 20.44 -1.88 6.82
C ASP A 109 19.95 -2.18 5.40
N PHE A 110 19.57 -1.13 4.67
CA PHE A 110 19.12 -1.21 3.27
C PHE A 110 20.27 -1.31 2.24
N TRP A 111 21.47 -1.71 2.67
CA TRP A 111 22.68 -1.69 1.83
C TRP A 111 22.77 -2.85 0.82
N GLY A 112 21.96 -3.91 0.95
CA GLY A 112 21.99 -5.10 0.09
C GLY A 112 20.85 -5.24 -0.92
N GLU A 113 19.81 -4.39 -0.84
CA GLU A 113 18.51 -4.58 -1.53
C GLU A 113 18.35 -3.69 -2.78
N PHE A 114 19.43 -3.09 -3.29
CA PHE A 114 19.45 -2.39 -4.59
C PHE A 114 19.64 -3.35 -5.79
N SER A 115 19.06 -4.56 -5.73
CA SER A 115 18.90 -5.39 -6.91
C SER A 115 17.50 -5.18 -7.47
N PHE A 116 17.38 -4.42 -8.55
CA PHE A 116 16.16 -4.34 -9.35
C PHE A 116 15.73 -5.76 -9.76
N LEU A 117 14.73 -6.31 -9.07
CA LEU A 117 14.07 -7.54 -9.52
C LEU A 117 13.04 -7.17 -10.59
N PHE A 118 13.49 -7.01 -11.84
CA PHE A 118 12.61 -7.12 -12.99
C PHE A 118 12.23 -8.60 -13.16
N ILE A 119 11.12 -9.05 -12.57
CA ILE A 119 10.49 -10.29 -13.01
C ILE A 119 9.68 -9.98 -14.27
N THR A 120 10.28 -10.13 -15.44
CA THR A 120 9.52 -10.45 -16.64
C THR A 120 9.45 -11.97 -16.74
N SER A 121 8.37 -12.59 -16.26
CA SER A 121 8.09 -13.98 -16.59
C SER A 121 7.52 -14.04 -18.00
N ALA A 122 8.31 -14.51 -18.95
CA ALA A 122 7.87 -14.83 -20.31
C ALA A 122 6.86 -15.99 -20.28
N SER A 123 5.72 -15.80 -20.94
CA SER A 123 4.73 -16.85 -21.18
C SER A 123 5.30 -17.99 -22.03
N LEU A 124 5.01 -19.23 -21.64
CA LEU A 124 5.20 -20.43 -22.47
C LEU A 124 4.41 -20.30 -23.78
N LEU A 125 5.05 -20.60 -24.93
CA LEU A 125 4.50 -21.56 -25.88
C LEU A 125 5.60 -22.15 -26.80
N THR A 126 5.66 -23.48 -26.75
CA THR A 126 6.15 -24.48 -27.71
C THR A 126 6.31 -24.06 -29.18
N THR A 127 7.38 -24.52 -29.85
CA THR A 127 7.40 -25.65 -30.82
C THR A 127 8.79 -25.85 -31.47
N MET A 128 9.46 -26.97 -31.13
CA MET A 128 10.15 -28.02 -31.97
C MET A 128 10.93 -27.65 -33.28
N PRO A 129 11.87 -28.48 -33.82
CA PRO A 129 12.50 -29.72 -33.32
C PRO A 129 14.05 -29.82 -33.48
N SER A 130 14.60 -30.88 -32.87
CA SER A 130 15.85 -31.62 -33.15
C SER A 130 16.86 -31.12 -34.20
N SER A 131 18.12 -31.03 -33.76
CA SER A 131 19.39 -31.09 -34.51
C SER A 131 19.53 -32.37 -35.38
N PRO A 132 20.55 -32.55 -36.27
CA PRO A 132 21.88 -31.91 -36.38
C PRO A 132 22.27 -31.60 -37.88
N PRO A 133 23.55 -31.43 -38.36
CA PRO A 133 24.78 -32.20 -38.08
C PRO A 133 26.05 -31.38 -37.76
N ARG A 134 27.08 -32.07 -37.25
CA ARG A 134 28.50 -31.64 -37.31
C ARG A 134 29.31 -32.77 -37.96
N VAL A 135 30.26 -32.39 -38.82
CA VAL A 135 31.32 -33.20 -39.49
C VAL A 135 30.79 -34.08 -40.65
N CYS A 136 31.28 -34.06 -41.90
CA CYS A 136 32.47 -33.52 -42.56
C CYS A 136 32.14 -32.46 -43.62
#